data_AF-A0A2D8MF06-F1
#
_entry.id   AF-A0A2D8MF06-F1
#
_cell.length_a   1.000
_cell.length_b   1.000
_cell.length_c   1.000
_cell.angle_alpha   90.00
_cell.angle_beta   90.00
_cell.angle_gamma   90.00
#
_symmetry.space_group_name_H-M   'P 1'
#
loop_
_entity.id
_entity.type
_entity.pdbx_description
1 polymer ?
#
loop_
_entity_poly.entity_id
_entity_poly.type
_entity_poly.pdbx_seq_one_letter_code
_entity_poly.pdbx_strand_id
1 'polypeptide(L)' 'MPLPRLPEGYTPATKGVPLTKDPVEAVRYHFDKSRDFDHLTVIYDPEFTRDQWRMPDGSAVTETGFPILGWKAA' A
#
# COMPACT_ATOMS: atom_id res chain seq x y z
N MET A 1 -15.66 8.00 -12.77
CA MET A 1 -15.84 8.16 -11.31
C MET A 1 -14.54 8.72 -10.74
N PRO A 2 -14.55 9.77 -9.91
CA PRO A 2 -13.33 10.24 -9.27
C PRO A 2 -12.80 9.16 -8.33
N LEU A 3 -11.49 8.85 -8.42
CA LEU A 3 -10.82 7.99 -7.44
C LEU A 3 -11.02 8.63 -6.06
N PRO A 4 -11.47 7.90 -5.02
CA PRO A 4 -11.53 8.44 -3.67
C PRO A 4 -10.14 8.95 -3.27
N ARG A 5 -10.17 10.11 -2.60
CA ARG A 5 -8.96 10.74 -2.08
C ARG A 5 -8.39 9.81 -1.00
N LEU A 6 -7.07 9.62 -1.04
CA LEU A 6 -6.36 8.95 0.03
C LEU A 6 -6.65 9.63 1.38
N PRO A 7 -6.61 8.91 2.50
CA PRO A 7 -6.72 9.51 3.81
C PRO A 7 -5.61 10.56 4.04
N GLU A 8 -5.86 11.52 4.92
CA GLU A 8 -4.84 12.53 5.27
C GLU A 8 -3.58 11.87 5.83
N GLY A 9 -2.42 12.40 5.45
CA GLY A 9 -1.10 11.88 5.86
C GLY A 9 -0.53 10.76 5.00
N TYR A 10 -1.29 10.21 4.04
CA TYR A 10 -0.75 9.20 3.11
C TYR A 10 -0.10 9.83 1.88
N THR A 11 1.09 9.34 1.57
CA THR A 11 1.78 9.60 0.32
C THR A 11 1.29 8.63 -0.74
N PRO A 12 0.81 9.08 -1.90
CA PRO A 12 0.43 8.19 -2.98
C PRO A 12 1.61 7.34 -3.44
N ALA A 13 1.41 6.03 -3.63
CA ALA A 13 2.45 5.12 -4.11
C ALA A 13 2.97 5.52 -5.50
N THR A 14 2.18 6.27 -6.28
CA THR A 14 2.58 6.84 -7.57
C THR A 14 3.45 8.10 -7.45
N LYS A 15 3.44 8.78 -6.30
CA LYS A 15 4.24 10.00 -6.06
C LYS A 15 5.57 9.70 -5.38
N GLY A 16 5.67 8.60 -4.66
CA GLY A 16 6.87 8.21 -3.95
C GLY A 16 6.70 6.85 -3.29
N VAL A 17 7.83 6.27 -2.90
CA VAL A 17 7.91 4.98 -2.20
C VAL A 17 8.81 5.16 -0.96
N PRO A 18 8.64 4.32 0.07
CA PRO A 18 9.52 4.30 1.23
C PRO A 18 10.97 4.08 0.78
N LEU A 19 11.89 4.86 1.33
CA LEU A 19 13.32 4.73 1.06
C LEU A 19 13.97 3.62 1.91
N THR A 20 13.31 3.22 2.99
CA THR A 20 13.78 2.18 3.91
C THR A 20 12.93 0.93 3.78
N LYS A 21 13.52 -0.23 4.12
CA LYS A 21 12.80 -1.52 4.23
C LYS A 21 12.04 -1.65 5.56
N ASP A 22 11.73 -0.53 6.20
CA ASP A 22 10.93 -0.54 7.42
C ASP A 22 9.45 -0.79 7.08
N PRO A 23 8.71 -1.47 7.97
CA PRO A 23 7.27 -1.61 7.81
C PRO A 23 6.60 -0.23 7.86
N VAL A 24 5.85 0.09 6.82
CA VAL A 24 5.03 1.30 6.69
C VAL A 24 3.57 0.93 6.71
N GLU A 25 2.72 1.87 7.14
CA GLU A 25 1.28 1.67 7.02
C GLU A 25 0.84 2.08 5.62
N ALA A 26 0.23 1.16 4.90
CA ALA A 26 -0.27 1.36 3.55
C ALA A 26 -1.79 1.16 3.48
N VAL A 27 -2.38 1.80 2.48
CA VAL A 27 -3.81 1.74 2.21
C VAL A 27 -4.09 1.22 0.82
N ARG A 28 -5.11 0.38 0.70
CA ARG A 28 -5.66 -0.10 -0.57
C ARG A 28 -7.18 -0.01 -0.58
N TYR A 29 -7.79 -0.20 -1.74
CA TYR A 29 -9.24 -0.29 -1.86
C TYR A 29 -9.78 -1.50 -1.09
N HIS A 30 -10.80 -1.27 -0.27
CA HIS A 30 -11.62 -2.36 0.25
C HIS A 30 -12.48 -2.95 -0.88
N PHE A 31 -12.57 -4.28 -0.95
CA PHE A 31 -13.26 -5.00 -2.05
C PHE A 31 -14.74 -4.63 -2.17
N ASP A 32 -15.40 -4.30 -1.06
CA ASP A 32 -16.84 -4.10 -0.99
C ASP A 32 -17.25 -2.63 -1.09
N LYS A 33 -17.02 -2.00 -2.27
CA LYS A 33 -17.62 -0.75 -2.84
C LYS A 33 -17.84 0.51 -1.96
N SER A 34 -17.54 0.44 -0.68
CA SER A 34 -17.61 1.52 0.28
C SER A 34 -16.32 2.31 0.13
N ARG A 35 -16.36 3.62 0.40
CA ARG A 35 -15.19 4.51 0.26
C ARG A 35 -14.15 4.26 1.36
N ASP A 36 -14.05 3.02 1.80
CA ASP A 36 -13.22 2.54 2.87
C ASP A 36 -11.93 1.98 2.29
N PHE A 37 -10.88 2.17 3.08
CA PHE A 37 -9.54 1.70 2.76
C PHE A 37 -9.19 0.58 3.71
N ASP A 38 -8.61 -0.49 3.19
CA ASP A 38 -7.93 -1.46 4.04
C ASP A 38 -6.60 -0.86 4.46
N HIS A 39 -6.38 -0.78 5.77
CA HIS A 39 -5.12 -0.40 6.38
C HIS A 39 -4.28 -1.67 6.59
N LEU A 40 -3.09 -1.69 6.00
CA LEU A 40 -2.17 -2.81 6.04
C LEU A 40 -0.79 -2.32 6.43
N THR A 41 -0.07 -3.10 7.22
CA THR A 41 1.36 -2.88 7.40
C THR A 41 2.10 -3.60 6.29
N VAL A 42 2.94 -2.89 5.53
CA VAL A 42 3.68 -3.44 4.39
C VAL A 42 5.11 -2.93 4.37
N ILE A 43 5.99 -3.62 3.66
CA ILE A 43 7.38 -3.25 3.45
C ILE A 43 7.56 -3.03 1.94
N TYR A 44 8.25 -1.96 1.56
CA TYR A 44 8.64 -1.75 0.18
C TYR A 44 10.01 -2.39 -0.07
N ASP A 45 10.02 -3.41 -0.92
CA ASP A 45 11.23 -4.10 -1.36
C ASP A 45 11.45 -3.90 -2.87
N PRO A 46 12.37 -2.99 -3.27
CA PRO A 46 12.62 -2.71 -4.68
C PRO A 46 13.28 -3.87 -5.44
N GLU A 47 13.81 -4.88 -4.75
CA GLU A 47 14.48 -6.02 -5.38
C GLU A 47 13.50 -6.94 -6.13
N PHE A 48 12.21 -6.88 -5.79
CA PHE A 48 11.16 -7.64 -6.46
C PHE A 48 10.56 -6.86 -7.64
N THR A 49 10.84 -7.29 -8.87
CA THR A 49 10.40 -6.59 -10.10
C THR A 49 8.90 -6.61 -10.36
N ARG A 50 8.18 -7.58 -9.80
CA ARG A 50 6.74 -7.75 -10.06
C ARG A 50 5.86 -7.14 -8.97
N ASP A 51 6.27 -7.34 -7.71
CA ASP A 51 5.51 -6.96 -6.53
C ASP A 51 6.46 -6.44 -5.45
N GLN A 52 6.78 -5.16 -5.58
CA GLN A 52 7.68 -4.46 -4.65
C GLN A 52 7.05 -4.28 -3.27
N TRP A 53 5.71 -4.30 -3.17
CA TRP A 53 5.01 -4.17 -1.89
C TRP A 53 4.78 -5.55 -1.27
N ARG A 54 5.29 -5.72 -0.05
CA ARG A 54 5.30 -7.00 0.68
C ARG A 54 4.63 -6.85 2.05
N MET A 55 3.98 -7.90 2.50
CA MET A 55 3.51 -8.01 3.87
C MET A 55 4.71 -8.31 4.79
N PRO A 56 4.63 -8.07 6.11
CA PRO A 56 5.74 -8.29 7.05
C PRO A 56 6.15 -9.76 7.19
N ASP A 57 5.28 -10.68 6.77
CA ASP A 57 5.53 -12.13 6.67
C ASP A 57 6.24 -12.53 5.36
N GLY A 58 6.50 -11.58 4.46
CA GLY A 58 7.17 -11.78 3.18
C GLY A 58 6.25 -12.10 1.99
N SER A 59 4.95 -12.24 2.21
CA SER A 59 3.96 -12.45 1.14
C SER A 59 3.78 -11.19 0.28
N ALA A 60 3.45 -11.33 -1.01
CA ALA A 60 3.21 -10.17 -1.86
C ALA A 60 1.84 -9.55 -1.55
N VAL A 61 1.76 -8.22 -1.50
CA VAL A 61 0.49 -7.54 -1.17
C VAL A 61 -0.60 -7.82 -2.22
N THR A 62 -0.22 -7.98 -3.48
CA THR A 62 -1.15 -8.31 -4.57
C THR A 62 -1.74 -9.71 -4.47
N GLU A 63 -1.05 -10.67 -3.83
CA GLU A 63 -1.61 -12.00 -3.55
C GLU A 63 -2.80 -11.92 -2.59
N THR A 64 -2.84 -10.87 -1.76
CA THR A 64 -3.90 -10.65 -0.77
C THR A 64 -5.06 -9.80 -1.29
N GLY A 65 -5.03 -9.37 -2.56
CA GLY A 65 -6.12 -8.62 -3.20
C GLY A 65 -5.66 -7.44 -4.05
N PHE A 66 -5.96 -6.21 -3.62
CA PHE A 66 -5.72 -5.00 -4.42
C PHE A 66 -4.33 -4.39 -4.22
N PRO A 67 -3.80 -3.66 -5.23
CA PRO A 67 -2.56 -2.92 -5.09
C PRO A 67 -2.67 -1.79 -4.07
N ILE A 68 -1.52 -1.44 -3.50
CA ILE A 68 -1.39 -0.29 -2.59
C ILE A 68 -1.61 1.02 -3.35
N LEU A 69 -2.41 1.91 -2.76
CA LEU A 69 -2.70 3.24 -3.29
C LEU A 69 -1.81 4.30 -2.65
N GLY A 70 -1.53 4.16 -1.36
CA GLY A 70 -0.71 5.11 -0.62
C GLY A 70 -0.12 4.48 0.64
N TRP A 71 0.87 5.16 1.20
CA TRP A 71 1.60 4.73 2.39
C TRP A 71 1.94 5.93 3.28
N LYS A 72 2.15 5.67 4.56
CA LYS A 72 2.68 6.61 5.54
C LYS A 72 3.69 5.87 6.41
N ALA A 73 4.71 6.57 6.90
CA ALA A 73 5.59 6.02 7.92
C ALA A 73 4.75 5.65 9.16
N ALA A 74 5.00 4.45 9.71
CA ALA A 74 4.36 3.96 10.92
C ALA A 74 4.93 4.64 12.17
#